data_AF-A0A4Z1JP81-F1
#
_entry.id   AF-A0A4Z1JP81-F1
#
_cell.length_a   1.000
_cell.length_b   1.000
_cell.length_c   1.000
_cell.angle_alpha   90.00
_cell.angle_beta   90.00
_cell.angle_gamma   90.00
#
_symmetry.space_group_name_H-M   'P 1'
#
loop_
_entity.id
_entity.type
_entity.pdbx_description
1 polymer ?
#
loop_
_entity_poly.entity_id
_entity_poly.type
_entity_poly.pdbx_seq_one_letter_code
_entity_poly.pdbx_strand_id
1 'polypeptide(L)'
;MPSSCQDIRAALAQCLQESDCVMIYRNKPSDCLRAPLLETMPTKCQQLKTGYGECKRGLVDMRKRFRGNQPISVSKEIEGGGERNTGGHMLYAGKPAFESGVKETSGNEPEEKDWRQLENERYRKE
;
A
#
# COMPACT_ATOMS: atom_id res chain seq x y z
N MET A 1 21.64 -5.79 -5.54
CA MET A 1 20.70 -4.66 -5.31
C MET A 1 20.04 -4.90 -3.97
N PRO A 2 19.83 -3.87 -3.14
CA PRO A 2 18.98 -4.02 -1.96
C PRO A 2 17.56 -4.42 -2.40
N SER A 3 16.92 -5.27 -1.59
CA SER A 3 15.61 -5.88 -1.89
C SER A 3 14.50 -4.85 -2.14
N SER A 4 14.57 -3.67 -1.52
CA SER A 4 13.51 -2.66 -1.60
C SER A 4 13.20 -2.14 -3.01
N CYS A 5 14.16 -2.18 -3.95
CA CYS A 5 13.96 -1.69 -5.33
C CYS A 5 13.95 -2.81 -6.38
N GLN A 6 13.88 -4.06 -5.94
CA GLN A 6 13.96 -5.22 -6.84
C GLN A 6 12.70 -5.35 -7.70
N ASP A 7 11.51 -5.17 -7.10
CA ASP A 7 10.23 -5.31 -7.78
C ASP A 7 10.05 -4.24 -8.88
N ILE A 8 10.34 -2.97 -8.56
CA ILE A 8 10.26 -1.87 -9.54
C ILE A 8 11.25 -2.09 -10.68
N ARG A 9 12.45 -2.61 -10.37
CA ARG A 9 13.44 -2.93 -11.39
C ARG A 9 12.92 -4.05 -12.31
N ALA A 10 12.31 -5.09 -11.75
CA ALA A 10 11.76 -6.19 -12.53
C ALA A 10 10.62 -5.70 -13.43
N ALA A 11 9.69 -4.90 -12.88
CA ALA A 11 8.60 -4.29 -13.64
C ALA A 11 9.12 -3.37 -14.76
N LEU A 12 10.15 -2.57 -14.49
CA LEU A 12 10.79 -1.73 -15.51
C LEU A 12 11.48 -2.56 -16.60
N ALA A 13 12.17 -3.64 -16.22
CA ALA A 13 12.80 -4.55 -17.18
C ALA A 13 11.75 -5.20 -18.09
N GLN A 14 10.62 -5.64 -17.54
CA GLN A 14 9.51 -6.18 -18.32
C GLN A 14 8.91 -5.12 -19.26
N CYS A 15 8.68 -3.91 -18.77
CA CYS A 15 8.17 -2.80 -19.59
C CYS A 15 9.10 -2.49 -20.77
N LEU A 16 10.42 -2.54 -20.56
CA LEU A 16 11.41 -2.32 -21.62
C LEU A 16 11.48 -3.49 -22.62
N GLN A 17 11.18 -4.72 -22.21
CA GLN A 17 11.13 -5.86 -23.13
C GLN A 17 9.90 -5.81 -24.04
N GLU A 18 8.77 -5.33 -23.51
CA GLU A 18 7.51 -5.17 -24.25
C GLU A 18 7.50 -3.93 -25.15
N SER A 19 8.43 -2.99 -24.96
CA SER A 19 8.41 -1.71 -25.70
C SER A 19 9.08 -1.79 -27.07
N ASP A 20 8.55 -0.98 -27.99
CA ASP A 20 9.05 -0.86 -29.37
C ASP A 20 10.54 -0.47 -29.43
N CYS A 21 11.03 0.31 -28.47
CA CYS A 21 12.44 0.74 -28.41
C CYS A 21 13.43 -0.43 -28.39
N VAL A 22 13.08 -1.51 -27.68
CA VAL A 22 13.93 -2.71 -27.60
C VAL A 22 13.46 -3.77 -28.59
N MET A 23 12.15 -3.95 -28.75
CA MET A 23 11.60 -5.03 -29.58
C MET A 23 11.77 -4.76 -31.09
N ILE A 24 11.45 -3.54 -31.53
CA ILE A 24 11.46 -3.14 -32.95
C ILE A 24 12.80 -2.50 -33.30
N TYR A 25 13.18 -1.45 -32.57
CA TYR A 25 14.37 -0.66 -32.90
C TYR A 25 15.68 -1.29 -32.40
N ARG A 26 15.60 -2.35 -31.58
CA ARG A 26 16.76 -3.10 -31.03
C ARG A 26 17.80 -2.22 -30.34
N ASN A 27 17.37 -1.12 -29.75
CA ASN A 27 18.24 -0.28 -28.95
C ASN A 27 18.56 -0.97 -27.63
N LYS A 28 19.69 -0.60 -27.01
CA LYS A 28 20.01 -1.08 -25.66
C LYS A 28 18.98 -0.51 -24.68
N PRO A 29 18.51 -1.28 -23.69
CA PRO A 29 17.56 -0.80 -22.69
C PRO A 29 18.03 0.47 -21.96
N SER A 30 19.35 0.64 -21.79
CA SER A 30 19.95 1.84 -21.22
C SER A 30 19.78 3.10 -22.08
N ASP A 31 19.74 2.94 -23.40
CA ASP A 31 19.60 4.06 -24.34
C ASP A 31 18.14 4.48 -24.48
N CYS A 32 17.20 3.53 -24.35
CA CYS A 32 15.76 3.80 -24.29
C CYS A 32 15.33 4.67 -23.09
N LEU A 33 16.12 4.70 -22.02
CA LEU A 33 15.84 5.51 -20.82
C LEU A 33 16.38 6.95 -20.89
N ARG A 34 17.10 7.29 -21.96
CA ARG A 34 17.65 8.63 -22.21
C ARG A 34 16.76 9.40 -23.18
N ALA A 35 16.80 10.73 -23.10
CA ALA A 35 16.19 11.58 -24.12
C ALA A 35 16.98 11.42 -25.44
N PRO A 36 16.31 11.42 -26.62
CA PRO A 36 14.89 11.72 -26.85
C PRO A 36 13.95 10.50 -26.86
N LEU A 37 14.47 9.26 -26.87
CA LEU A 37 13.67 8.03 -27.03
C LEU A 37 12.70 7.79 -25.88
N LEU A 38 12.97 8.38 -24.72
CA LEU A 38 12.10 8.28 -23.57
C LEU A 38 10.72 8.92 -23.78
N GLU A 39 10.66 10.02 -24.50
CA GLU A 39 9.40 10.76 -24.74
C GLU A 39 8.44 9.95 -25.62
N THR A 40 8.99 9.14 -26.54
CA THR A 40 8.21 8.30 -27.46
C THR A 40 7.76 6.98 -26.84
N MET A 41 8.15 6.69 -25.60
CA MET A 41 7.84 5.44 -24.91
C MET A 41 6.46 5.49 -24.22
N PRO A 42 5.83 4.34 -23.95
CA PRO A 42 4.58 4.28 -23.21
C PRO A 42 4.68 4.94 -21.83
N THR A 43 3.61 5.62 -21.42
CA THR A 43 3.51 6.30 -20.11
C THR A 43 3.82 5.38 -18.93
N LYS A 44 3.44 4.09 -19.02
CA LYS A 44 3.79 3.05 -18.04
C LYS A 44 5.31 2.95 -17.80
N CYS A 45 6.11 2.91 -18.87
CA CYS A 45 7.57 2.79 -18.73
C CYS A 45 8.20 4.10 -18.22
N GLN A 46 7.63 5.26 -18.60
CA GLN A 46 8.06 6.56 -18.08
C GLN A 46 7.81 6.67 -16.57
N GLN A 47 6.64 6.25 -16.09
CA GLN A 47 6.30 6.21 -14.67
C GLN A 47 7.23 5.26 -13.89
N LEU A 48 7.47 4.06 -14.42
CA LEU A 48 8.38 3.09 -13.80
C LEU A 48 9.82 3.63 -13.71
N LYS A 49 10.28 4.41 -14.70
CA LYS A 49 11.59 5.07 -14.62
C LYS A 49 11.63 6.08 -13.48
N THR A 50 10.61 6.93 -13.36
CA THR A 50 10.52 7.93 -12.30
C THR A 50 10.51 7.26 -10.93
N GLY A 51 9.65 6.26 -10.73
CA GLY A 51 9.57 5.49 -9.49
C GLY A 51 10.87 4.74 -9.16
N TYR A 52 11.55 4.17 -10.16
CA TYR A 52 12.86 3.54 -9.95
C TYR A 52 13.94 4.56 -9.54
N GLY A 53 13.92 5.76 -10.14
CA GLY A 53 14.80 6.87 -9.76
C GLY A 53 14.56 7.34 -8.33
N GLU A 54 13.32 7.45 -7.90
CA GLU A 54 12.94 7.78 -6.52
C GLU A 54 13.32 6.69 -5.53
N CYS A 55 13.09 5.42 -5.89
CA CYS A 55 13.51 4.28 -5.07
C CYS A 55 15.02 4.29 -4.84
N LYS A 56 15.80 4.54 -5.90
CA LYS A 56 17.27 4.62 -5.79
C LYS A 56 17.72 5.83 -4.96
N ARG A 57 17.06 6.98 -5.09
CA ARG A 57 17.33 8.15 -4.23
C ARG A 57 17.02 7.85 -2.76
N GLY A 58 15.92 7.14 -2.49
CA GLY A 58 15.52 6.76 -1.14
C GLY A 58 16.50 5.82 -0.42
N LEU A 59 17.24 4.99 -1.17
CA LEU A 59 18.31 4.15 -0.61
C LEU A 59 19.49 4.97 -0.07
N VAL A 60 19.79 6.12 -0.69
CA VAL A 60 20.92 6.96 -0.32
C VAL A 60 20.53 7.97 0.75
N ASP A 61 19.27 8.42 0.75
CA ASP A 61 18.73 9.42 1.69
C ASP A 61 18.72 8.91 3.14
N MET A 62 19.49 9.58 4.00
CA MET A 62 19.60 9.27 5.44
C MET A 62 18.25 9.34 6.16
N ARG A 63 17.33 10.23 5.74
CA ARG A 63 16.01 10.36 6.36
C ARG A 63 15.13 9.13 6.18
N LYS A 64 15.32 8.40 5.07
CA LYS A 64 14.57 7.19 4.73
C LYS A 64 15.23 5.90 5.23
N ARG A 65 16.47 5.96 5.72
CA ARG A 65 17.17 4.78 6.29
C ARG A 65 16.53 4.27 7.59
N PHE A 66 15.99 5.18 8.41
CA PHE A 66 15.35 4.81 9.68
C PHE A 66 13.89 4.33 9.51
N ARG A 67 13.16 4.92 8.55
CA ARG A 67 11.75 4.56 8.28
C ARG A 67 11.60 3.41 7.27
N GLY A 68 12.69 3.04 6.60
CA GLY A 68 12.69 2.09 5.50
C GLY A 68 12.24 2.74 4.19
N ASN A 69 12.85 2.30 3.09
CA ASN A 69 12.34 2.60 1.76
C ASN A 69 11.16 1.65 1.52
N GLN A 70 9.93 2.17 1.63
CA GLN A 70 8.70 1.39 1.40
C GLN A 70 8.74 0.75 0.01
N PRO A 71 8.59 -0.57 -0.12
CA PRO A 71 8.50 -1.21 -1.42
C PRO A 71 7.21 -0.76 -2.11
N ILE A 72 7.27 -0.49 -3.42
CA ILE A 72 6.09 -0.05 -4.20
C ILE A 72 4.95 -1.08 -4.15
N SER A 73 5.26 -2.35 -3.92
CA SER A 73 4.28 -3.43 -3.74
C SER A 73 3.42 -3.24 -2.48
N VAL A 74 3.84 -2.39 -1.54
CA VAL A 74 3.08 -2.01 -0.33
C VAL A 74 2.34 -0.68 -0.51
N SER A 75 2.64 0.12 -1.55
CA SER A 75 1.81 1.27 -1.95
C SER A 75 0.54 0.84 -2.68
N LYS A 76 -0.21 -0.08 -2.08
CA LYS A 76 -1.63 -0.36 -2.32
C LYS A 76 -2.49 0.80 -1.79
N GLU A 77 -2.02 2.03 -2.00
CA GLU A 77 -2.71 3.27 -1.63
C GLU A 77 -3.32 3.97 -2.85
N ILE A 78 -3.00 3.50 -4.08
CA ILE A 78 -3.60 4.02 -5.32
C ILE A 78 -4.86 3.23 -5.73
N GLU A 79 -5.03 2.00 -5.26
CA GLU A 79 -6.28 1.25 -5.40
C GLU A 79 -7.05 1.37 -4.09
N GLY A 80 -8.02 2.30 -4.06
CA GLY A 80 -8.96 2.51 -2.96
C GLY A 80 -9.84 1.28 -2.70
N GLY A 81 -9.25 0.24 -2.14
CA GLY A 81 -9.86 -1.03 -1.84
C GLY A 81 -9.19 -1.63 -0.63
N GLY A 82 -9.56 -1.12 0.55
CA GLY A 82 -9.23 -1.75 1.82
C GLY A 82 -9.59 -3.23 1.76
N GLU A 83 -8.60 -4.06 2.08
CA GLU A 83 -8.78 -5.50 2.23
C GLU A 83 -9.81 -5.73 3.32
N ARG A 84 -11.00 -6.19 2.93
CA ARG A 84 -12.02 -6.65 3.86
C ARG A 84 -11.43 -7.87 4.55
N ASN A 85 -11.21 -7.75 5.85
CA ASN A 85 -10.86 -8.81 6.81
C ASN A 85 -9.45 -8.82 7.43
N THR A 86 -8.82 -7.65 7.60
CA THR A 86 -8.00 -7.35 8.80
C THR A 86 -7.77 -5.85 8.86
N GLY A 87 -8.26 -5.20 9.92
CA GLY A 87 -7.98 -3.81 10.35
C GLY A 87 -7.42 -2.86 9.29
N GLY A 88 -8.28 -1.99 8.75
CA GLY A 88 -7.86 -0.91 7.87
C GLY A 88 -6.62 -0.20 8.42
N HIS A 89 -5.56 -0.13 7.61
CA HIS A 89 -4.32 0.51 8.00
C HIS A 89 -4.61 1.98 8.35
N MET A 90 -4.25 2.39 9.57
CA MET A 90 -4.34 3.79 9.95
C MET A 90 -3.11 4.50 9.39
N LEU A 91 -3.29 5.70 8.82
CA LEU A 91 -2.20 6.55 8.33
C LEU A 91 -1.18 6.93 9.42
N TYR A 92 -1.53 6.72 10.70
CA TYR A 92 -0.65 6.86 11.86
C TYR A 92 -0.50 5.52 12.59
N ALA A 93 0.69 5.27 13.13
CA ALA A 93 1.07 4.04 13.80
C ALA A 93 0.24 3.77 15.07
N GLY A 94 -0.96 3.22 14.89
CA GLY A 94 -1.89 2.86 15.95
C GLY A 94 -2.82 1.75 15.47
N LYS A 95 -3.12 0.82 16.38
CA LYS A 95 -4.15 -0.19 16.14
C LYS A 95 -5.51 0.50 16.03
N PRO A 96 -6.40 0.09 15.09
CA PRO A 96 -7.75 0.62 15.03
C PRO A 96 -8.43 0.44 16.39
N ALA A 97 -9.10 1.50 16.88
CA ALA A 97 -9.79 1.50 18.17
C ALA A 97 -10.83 0.36 18.31
N PHE A 98 -11.29 -0.19 17.18
CA PHE A 98 -12.31 -1.23 17.10
C PHE A 98 -11.75 -2.63 16.78
N GLU A 99 -10.42 -2.80 16.65
CA GLU A 99 -9.84 -4.11 16.31
C GLU A 99 -9.88 -5.10 17.48
N SER A 100 -9.78 -4.61 18.72
CA SER A 100 -9.70 -5.44 19.91
C SER A 100 -10.65 -4.93 20.99
N GLY A 101 -11.88 -5.47 21.02
CA GLY A 101 -12.77 -5.33 22.17
C GLY A 101 -14.23 -5.04 21.86
N VAL A 102 -14.58 -4.74 20.60
CA VAL A 102 -15.97 -4.49 20.22
C VAL A 102 -16.53 -5.72 19.51
N LYS A 103 -17.62 -6.27 20.05
CA LYS A 103 -18.38 -7.34 19.38
C LYS A 103 -19.08 -6.74 18.16
N GLU A 104 -19.05 -7.44 17.04
CA GLU A 104 -19.86 -7.09 15.87
C GLU A 104 -21.35 -7.24 16.25
N THR A 105 -22.10 -6.14 16.25
CA THR A 105 -23.52 -6.15 16.61
C THR A 105 -24.38 -6.28 15.37
N SER A 106 -25.35 -7.19 15.38
CA SER A 106 -26.23 -7.46 14.23
C SER A 106 -27.41 -6.50 14.12
N GLY A 107 -27.43 -5.42 14.90
CA GLY A 107 -28.49 -4.42 14.94
C GLY A 107 -29.87 -4.92 15.43
N ASN A 108 -29.96 -6.18 15.87
CA ASN A 108 -31.20 -6.84 16.29
C ASN A 108 -31.05 -7.47 17.69
N GLU A 109 -30.15 -6.91 18.49
CA GLU A 109 -29.85 -7.37 19.83
C GLU A 109 -30.84 -6.76 20.83
N PRO A 110 -31.28 -7.52 21.84
CA PRO A 110 -32.13 -6.98 22.89
C PRO A 110 -31.39 -5.86 23.63
N GLU A 111 -32.11 -4.76 23.93
CA GLU A 111 -31.56 -3.65 24.69
C GLU A 111 -30.95 -4.14 26.01
N GLU A 112 -29.73 -3.68 26.33
CA GLU A 112 -29.07 -4.01 27.58
C GLU A 112 -29.88 -3.44 28.75
N LYS A 113 -30.33 -4.31 29.66
CA LYS A 113 -31.14 -3.89 30.81
C LYS A 113 -30.31 -3.02 31.75
N ASP A 114 -30.85 -1.86 32.10
CA ASP A 114 -30.24 -0.93 33.05
C ASP A 114 -30.03 -1.62 34.41
N TRP A 115 -28.86 -1.42 35.01
CA TRP A 115 -28.48 -2.04 36.28
C TRP A 115 -29.47 -1.70 37.40
N ARG A 116 -30.06 -0.49 37.37
CA ARG A 116 -31.09 -0.05 38.33
C ARG A 116 -32.36 -0.89 38.26
N GLN A 117 -32.73 -1.33 37.06
CA GLN A 117 -33.92 -2.16 36.87
C GLN A 117 -33.66 -3.56 37.42
N LEU A 118 -32.48 -4.11 37.19
CA LEU A 118 -32.06 -5.39 37.75
C LEU A 118 -32.00 -5.36 39.27
N GLU A 119 -31.45 -4.30 39.88
CA GLU A 119 -31.41 -4.13 41.33
C GLU A 119 -32.81 -3.99 41.93
N ASN A 120 -33.67 -3.16 41.34
CA ASN A 120 -35.06 -3.02 41.79
C ASN A 120 -35.86 -4.32 41.64
N GLU A 121 -35.65 -5.07 40.56
CA GLU A 121 -36.25 -6.40 40.37
C GLU A 121 -35.76 -7.41 41.42
N ARG A 122 -34.48 -7.35 41.80
CA ARG A 122 -33.93 -8.19 42.88
C ARG A 122 -34.55 -7.82 44.22
N TYR A 123 -34.63 -6.53 44.56
CA TYR A 123 -35.24 -6.06 45.80
C TYR A 123 -36.73 -6.43 45.91
N ARG A 124 -37.46 -6.47 44.79
CA ARG A 124 -38.88 -6.89 44.76
C ARG A 124 -39.09 -8.40 44.91
N LYS A 125 -38.06 -9.21 44.72
CA LYS A 125 -38.11 -10.68 44.80
C LYS A 125 -37.68 -11.21 46.17
N GLU A 126 -37.03 -10.38 46.98
CA GLU A 126 -36.78 -10.60 48.42
C GLU A 126 -38.02 -10.20 49.24
#